data_AF-M5E349-F1
#
_entry.id   AF-M5E349-F1
#
_cell.length_a   1.000
_cell.length_b   1.000
_cell.length_c   1.000
_cell.angle_alpha   90.00
_cell.angle_beta   90.00
_cell.angle_gamma   90.00
#
_symmetry.space_group_name_H-M   'P 1'
#
loop_
_entity.id
_entity.type
_entity.pdbx_description
1 polymer ?
#
loop_
_entity_poly.entity_id
_entity_poly.type
_entity_poly.pdbx_seq_one_letter_code
_entity_poly.pdbx_strand_id
1 'polypeptide(L)'
;MNDAESILEYFTTGMKYILEIKDYDFDVMHNKVNLIIPERSETFMSTANKLREEGKLDGIKKGIKEGRKEELIETIVHLTVKKLDIDSFPKELEKSLYNNEIGTLKIIRDNLLTIKSLEDLEEYLN
;
A
#
# COMPACT_ATOMS: atom_id res chain seq x y z
N MET A 1 1.70 28.62 12.50
CA MET A 1 1.73 27.21 12.98
C MET A 1 2.00 27.28 14.46
N ASN A 2 1.21 26.58 15.27
CA ASN A 2 1.27 26.68 16.72
C ASN A 2 2.46 25.83 17.19
N ASP A 3 3.46 26.42 17.84
CA ASP A 3 4.74 25.75 18.18
C ASP A 3 4.54 24.44 18.95
N ALA A 4 3.48 24.35 19.77
CA ALA A 4 3.11 23.15 20.50
C ALA A 4 2.70 21.97 19.58
N GLU A 5 2.06 22.27 18.45
CA GLU A 5 1.59 21.29 17.47
C GLU A 5 2.77 20.71 16.70
N SER A 6 3.72 21.56 16.29
CA SER A 6 4.97 21.15 15.67
C SER A 6 5.84 20.32 16.62
N ILE A 7 5.97 20.72 17.89
CA ILE A 7 6.74 19.96 18.90
C ILE A 7 6.11 18.58 19.12
N LEU A 8 4.79 18.49 19.17
CA LEU A 8 4.09 17.21 19.31
C LEU A 8 4.31 16.31 18.09
N GLU A 9 4.31 16.87 16.88
CA GLU A 9 4.54 16.15 15.63
C GLU A 9 5.98 15.59 15.56
N TYR A 10 6.99 16.40 15.89
CA TYR A 10 8.38 15.94 15.96
C TYR A 10 8.59 14.87 17.03
N PHE A 11 8.00 15.04 18.22
CA PHE A 11 8.09 14.06 19.29
C PHE A 11 7.42 12.73 18.89
N THR A 12 6.24 12.79 18.30
CA THR A 12 5.50 11.61 17.82
C THR A 12 6.28 10.88 16.74
N THR A 13 6.88 11.62 15.80
CA THR A 13 7.69 11.05 14.72
C THR A 13 8.95 10.37 15.26
N GLY A 14 9.64 10.99 16.21
CA GLY A 14 10.79 10.39 16.89
C GLY A 14 10.43 9.11 17.64
N MET A 15 9.30 9.09 18.34
CA MET A 15 8.81 7.91 19.05
C MET A 15 8.45 6.76 18.10
N LYS A 16 7.81 7.04 16.96
CA LYS A 16 7.53 6.03 15.92
C LYS A 16 8.80 5.39 15.40
N TYR A 17 9.81 6.20 15.08
CA TYR A 17 11.09 5.70 14.58
C TYR A 17 11.82 4.81 15.59
N ILE A 18 11.82 5.19 16.88
CA ILE A 18 12.42 4.38 17.96
C ILE A 18 11.68 3.04 18.11
N LEU A 19 10.36 3.03 18.01
CA LEU A 19 9.52 1.83 18.12
C LEU A 19 9.58 0.93 16.89
N GLU A 20 9.87 1.47 15.70
CA GLU A 20 10.09 0.69 14.47
C GLU A 20 11.45 -0.04 14.48
N ILE A 21 12.47 0.53 15.15
CA ILE A 21 13.83 -0.04 15.18
C ILE A 21 14.00 -1.04 16.31
N LYS A 22 13.33 -0.83 17.45
CA LYS A 22 13.42 -1.75 18.58
C LYS A 22 12.32 -2.79 18.50
N ASP A 23 12.73 -4.06 18.49
CA ASP A 23 11.84 -5.17 18.81
C ASP A 23 11.50 -5.09 20.30
N TYR A 24 10.39 -4.42 20.63
CA TYR A 24 9.97 -4.22 22.01
C TYR A 24 9.00 -5.31 22.41
N ASP A 25 9.33 -6.01 23.49
CA ASP A 25 8.40 -6.94 24.12
C ASP A 25 7.31 -6.15 24.84
N PHE A 26 6.09 -6.24 24.31
CA PHE A 26 4.91 -5.60 24.85
C PHE A 26 4.69 -5.98 26.33
N ASP A 27 4.98 -7.23 26.71
CA ASP A 27 4.76 -7.74 28.07
C ASP A 27 5.72 -7.09 29.06
N VAL A 28 6.97 -6.86 28.66
CA VAL A 28 7.96 -6.16 29.49
C VAL A 28 7.57 -4.71 29.74
N MET A 29 7.04 -4.03 28.71
CA MET A 29 6.61 -2.64 28.87
C MET A 29 5.31 -2.53 29.68
N HIS A 30 4.33 -3.38 29.40
CA HIS A 30 3.06 -3.42 30.09
C HIS A 30 3.24 -3.63 31.60
N ASN A 31 4.12 -4.55 32.00
CA ASN A 31 4.42 -4.84 33.40
C ASN A 31 5.09 -3.66 34.12
N LYS A 32 6.02 -2.95 33.46
CA LYS A 32 6.68 -1.77 34.05
C LYS A 32 5.74 -0.58 34.18
N VAL A 33 4.85 -0.36 33.21
CA VAL A 33 3.86 0.73 33.27
C VAL A 33 2.81 0.44 34.36
N ASN A 34 2.34 -0.81 34.47
CA ASN A 34 1.44 -1.25 35.54
C ASN A 34 2.00 -1.00 36.95
N LEU A 35 3.30 -1.22 37.14
CA LEU A 35 3.98 -1.01 38.42
C LEU A 35 4.09 0.47 38.82
N ILE A 36 4.17 1.38 37.84
CA ILE A 36 4.47 2.80 38.09
C ILE A 36 3.18 3.64 38.11
N ILE A 37 2.20 3.35 37.25
CA ILE A 37 0.94 4.11 37.17
C ILE A 37 -0.22 3.19 36.73
N PRO A 38 -0.89 2.48 37.66
CA PRO A 38 -1.93 1.49 37.33
C PRO A 38 -3.10 2.08 36.54
N GLU A 39 -3.50 3.33 36.81
CA GLU A 39 -4.56 4.05 36.07
C GLU A 39 -4.18 4.36 34.61
N ARG A 40 -2.88 4.45 34.29
CA ARG A 40 -2.44 4.76 32.92
C ARG A 40 -2.21 3.53 32.04
N SER A 41 -2.18 2.34 32.63
CA SER A 41 -2.05 1.09 31.88
C SER A 41 -3.21 0.85 30.92
N GLU A 42 -4.43 1.22 31.33
CA GLU A 42 -5.62 1.11 30.49
C GLU A 42 -5.55 2.06 29.28
N THR A 43 -5.10 3.31 29.48
CA THR A 43 -4.78 4.24 28.37
C THR A 43 -3.66 3.72 27.46
N PHE A 44 -2.66 3.03 28.02
CA PHE A 44 -1.56 2.45 27.25
C PHE A 44 -2.05 1.28 26.38
N MET A 45 -2.83 0.36 26.96
CA MET A 45 -3.50 -0.72 26.23
C MET A 45 -4.43 -0.17 25.13
N SER A 46 -5.20 0.87 25.45
CA SER A 46 -6.07 1.54 24.47
C SER A 46 -5.27 2.13 23.31
N THR A 47 -4.14 2.78 23.59
CA THR A 47 -3.25 3.34 22.58
C THR A 47 -2.61 2.25 21.71
N ALA A 48 -2.13 1.16 22.31
CA ALA A 48 -1.55 0.04 21.57
C ALA A 48 -2.59 -0.66 20.68
N ASN A 49 -3.81 -0.86 21.19
CA ASN A 49 -4.92 -1.41 20.41
C ASN A 49 -5.26 -0.50 19.22
N LYS A 50 -5.32 0.83 19.44
CA LYS A 50 -5.57 1.80 18.37
C LYS A 50 -4.50 1.73 17.28
N LEU A 51 -3.22 1.70 17.64
CA LEU A 51 -2.11 1.56 16.68
C LEU A 51 -2.18 0.24 15.90
N ARG A 52 -2.56 -0.86 16.56
CA ARG A 52 -2.72 -2.17 15.91
C ARG A 52 -3.87 -2.16 14.89
N GLU A 53 -5.00 -1.56 15.24
CA GLU A 53 -6.14 -1.47 14.34
C GLU A 53 -5.88 -0.50 13.17
N GLU A 54 -5.21 0.64 13.41
CA GLU A 54 -4.75 1.54 12.34
C GLU A 54 -3.79 0.82 11.38
N GLY A 55 -2.82 0.08 11.91
CA GLY A 55 -1.87 -0.71 11.10
C GLY A 55 -2.56 -1.79 10.26
N LYS A 56 -3.56 -2.50 10.81
CA LYS A 56 -4.36 -3.47 10.06
C LYS A 56 -5.15 -2.79 8.94
N LEU A 57 -5.82 -1.68 9.23
CA LEU A 57 -6.62 -0.94 8.25
C LEU A 57 -5.75 -0.42 7.10
N ASP A 58 -4.57 0.13 7.40
CA ASP A 58 -3.63 0.58 6.38
C ASP A 58 -3.05 -0.58 5.57
N GLY A 59 -2.75 -1.71 6.21
CA GLY A 59 -2.35 -2.95 5.54
C GLY A 59 -3.41 -3.44 4.55
N ILE A 60 -4.68 -3.50 4.98
CA ILE A 60 -5.81 -3.88 4.12
C ILE A 60 -5.96 -2.90 2.95
N LYS A 61 -5.88 -1.59 3.19
CA LYS A 61 -6.00 -0.57 2.13
C LYS A 61 -4.87 -0.72 1.09
N LYS A 62 -3.63 -0.90 1.54
CA LYS A 62 -2.47 -1.12 0.65
C LYS A 62 -2.65 -2.40 -0.15
N GLY A 63 -2.98 -3.52 0.50
CA GLY A 63 -3.20 -4.81 -0.16
C GLY A 63 -4.32 -4.77 -1.20
N ILE A 64 -5.45 -4.12 -0.89
CA ILE A 64 -6.54 -3.93 -1.88
C ILE A 64 -6.07 -3.09 -3.07
N LYS A 65 -5.26 -2.06 -2.84
CA LYS A 65 -4.75 -1.20 -3.91
C LYS A 65 -3.77 -1.95 -4.81
N GLU A 66 -2.85 -2.72 -4.23
CA GLU A 66 -1.86 -3.52 -4.96
C GLU A 66 -2.54 -4.67 -5.72
N GLY A 67 -3.40 -5.44 -5.06
CA GLY A 67 -4.12 -6.55 -5.71
C GLY A 67 -5.04 -6.09 -6.85
N ARG A 68 -5.68 -4.92 -6.72
CA ARG A 68 -6.43 -4.32 -7.84
C ARG A 68 -5.54 -3.91 -9.00
N LYS A 69 -4.29 -3.51 -8.75
CA LYS A 69 -3.36 -3.15 -9.82
C LYS A 69 -2.88 -4.42 -10.53
N GLU A 70 -2.50 -5.45 -9.76
CA GLU A 70 -2.06 -6.74 -10.29
C GLU A 70 -3.14 -7.40 -11.16
N GLU A 71 -4.37 -7.50 -10.66
CA GLU A 71 -5.49 -8.11 -11.41
C GLU A 71 -5.79 -7.36 -12.72
N LEU A 72 -5.66 -6.04 -12.72
CA LEU A 72 -5.87 -5.22 -13.89
C LEU A 72 -4.78 -5.46 -14.94
N ILE A 73 -3.52 -5.59 -14.53
CA ILE A 73 -2.39 -5.92 -15.41
C ILE A 73 -2.57 -7.33 -15.98
N GLU A 74 -2.87 -8.32 -15.14
CA GLU A 74 -3.10 -9.71 -15.56
C GLU A 74 -4.24 -9.78 -16.59
N THR A 75 -5.33 -9.05 -16.34
CA THR A 75 -6.46 -8.95 -17.28
C THR A 75 -6.04 -8.33 -18.61
N ILE A 76 -5.29 -7.23 -18.58
CA ILE A 76 -4.81 -6.58 -19.81
C ILE A 76 -3.92 -7.53 -20.61
N VAL A 77 -2.97 -8.18 -19.96
CA VAL A 77 -2.05 -9.13 -20.57
C VAL A 77 -2.81 -10.29 -21.20
N HIS A 78 -3.65 -10.98 -20.41
CA HIS A 78 -4.39 -12.16 -20.87
C HIS A 78 -5.34 -11.86 -22.02
N LEU A 79 -6.10 -10.77 -21.92
CA LEU A 79 -7.04 -10.39 -22.97
C LEU A 79 -6.32 -9.91 -24.23
N THR A 80 -5.20 -9.21 -24.10
CA THR A 80 -4.42 -8.77 -25.26
C THR A 80 -3.84 -9.97 -26.00
N VAL A 81 -3.25 -10.93 -25.27
CA VAL A 81 -2.74 -12.19 -25.84
C VAL A 81 -3.82 -12.91 -26.63
N LYS A 82 -5.01 -13.08 -26.03
CA LYS A 82 -6.15 -13.75 -26.68
C LYS A 82 -6.71 -12.98 -27.86
N LYS A 83 -6.79 -11.65 -27.77
CA LYS A 83 -7.42 -10.81 -28.79
C LYS A 83 -6.53 -10.67 -30.03
N LEU A 84 -5.23 -10.52 -29.82
CA LEU A 84 -4.25 -10.37 -30.90
C LEU A 84 -3.74 -11.71 -31.43
N ASP A 85 -4.14 -12.81 -30.81
CA ASP A 85 -3.72 -14.18 -31.17
C ASP A 85 -2.18 -14.32 -31.22
N ILE A 86 -1.53 -13.84 -30.16
CA ILE A 86 -0.07 -13.88 -29.99
C ILE A 86 0.32 -14.96 -28.98
N ASP A 87 1.49 -15.58 -29.14
CA ASP A 87 1.93 -16.66 -28.24
C ASP A 87 2.21 -16.20 -26.81
N SER A 88 2.74 -14.98 -26.66
CA SER A 88 3.06 -14.41 -25.34
C SER A 88 3.11 -12.88 -25.40
N PHE A 89 2.82 -12.25 -24.26
CA PHE A 89 2.92 -10.80 -24.12
C PHE A 89 4.38 -10.36 -23.93
N PRO A 90 4.85 -9.30 -24.60
CA PRO A 90 6.23 -8.84 -24.45
C PRO A 90 6.55 -8.39 -23.02
N LYS A 91 7.65 -8.90 -22.47
CA LYS A 91 8.09 -8.57 -21.09
C LYS A 91 8.37 -7.08 -20.86
N GLU A 92 8.80 -6.36 -21.90
CA GLU A 92 9.07 -4.93 -21.81
C GLU A 92 7.79 -4.11 -21.66
N LEU A 93 6.73 -4.50 -22.37
CA LEU A 93 5.40 -3.92 -22.19
C LEU A 93 4.80 -4.28 -20.85
N GLU A 94 5.00 -5.50 -20.39
CA GLU A 94 4.52 -5.93 -19.08
C GLU A 94 5.13 -5.06 -17.96
N LYS A 95 6.44 -4.84 -18.00
CA LYS A 95 7.12 -3.91 -17.08
C LYS A 95 6.54 -2.50 -17.15
N SER A 96 6.22 -2.03 -18.36
CA SER A 96 5.63 -0.71 -18.56
C SER A 96 4.24 -0.61 -17.94
N LEU A 97 3.43 -1.67 -17.98
CA LEU A 97 2.15 -1.75 -17.25
C LEU A 97 2.36 -1.67 -15.73
N TYR A 98 3.34 -2.40 -15.18
CA TYR A 98 3.65 -2.34 -13.74
C TYR A 98 4.12 -0.96 -13.26
N ASN A 99 4.82 -0.20 -14.11
CA ASN A 99 5.30 1.14 -13.78
C ASN A 99 4.22 2.22 -13.92
N ASN A 100 3.16 1.95 -14.67
CA ASN A 100 2.08 2.90 -14.93
C ASN A 100 1.11 3.07 -13.74
N GLU A 101 0.37 4.18 -13.76
CA GLU A 101 -0.67 4.43 -12.77
C GLU A 101 -1.92 3.58 -13.02
N ILE A 102 -2.65 3.28 -11.96
CA ILE A 102 -3.90 2.49 -12.06
C ILE A 102 -4.96 3.18 -12.95
N GLY A 103 -4.90 4.51 -13.08
CA GLY A 103 -5.76 5.27 -13.98
C GLY A 103 -5.51 4.89 -15.45
N THR A 104 -4.26 4.92 -15.88
CA THR A 104 -3.83 4.52 -17.23
C THR A 104 -4.23 3.09 -17.54
N LEU A 105 -3.99 2.16 -16.61
CA LEU A 105 -4.37 0.76 -16.77
C LEU A 105 -5.89 0.57 -16.95
N LYS A 106 -6.72 1.37 -16.26
CA LYS A 106 -8.18 1.31 -16.46
C LYS A 106 -8.58 1.80 -17.84
N ILE A 107 -7.93 2.85 -18.35
CA ILE A 107 -8.16 3.35 -19.70
C ILE A 107 -7.80 2.28 -20.72
N ILE A 108 -6.67 1.59 -20.55
CA ILE A 108 -6.26 0.48 -21.43
C ILE A 108 -7.32 -0.64 -21.40
N ARG A 109 -7.76 -1.07 -20.20
CA ARG A 109 -8.82 -2.08 -20.05
C ARG A 109 -10.11 -1.66 -20.77
N ASP A 110 -10.54 -0.41 -20.60
CA ASP A 110 -11.80 0.07 -21.18
C ASP A 110 -11.73 0.19 -22.71
N ASN A 111 -10.53 0.41 -23.26
CA ASN A 111 -10.26 0.47 -24.70
C ASN A 111 -9.70 -0.84 -25.28
N LEU A 112 -9.69 -1.94 -24.51
CA LEU A 112 -8.98 -3.15 -24.90
C LEU A 112 -9.58 -3.82 -26.15
N LEU A 113 -10.88 -3.60 -26.38
CA LEU A 113 -11.57 -4.05 -27.59
C LEU A 113 -11.17 -3.23 -28.84
N THR A 114 -10.72 -1.99 -28.68
CA THR A 114 -10.33 -1.12 -29.80
C THR A 114 -8.86 -1.27 -30.20
N ILE A 115 -7.98 -1.71 -29.29
CA ILE A 115 -6.55 -1.96 -29.53
C ILE A 115 -6.38 -3.07 -30.58
N LYS A 116 -5.77 -2.81 -31.74
CA LYS A 116 -5.60 -3.79 -32.83
C LYS A 116 -4.21 -4.38 -32.93
N SER A 117 -3.21 -3.76 -32.30
CA SER A 117 -1.84 -4.26 -32.24
C SER A 117 -1.18 -3.94 -30.91
N LEU A 118 0.07 -4.36 -30.72
CA LEU A 118 0.84 -4.02 -29.52
C LEU A 118 1.29 -2.56 -29.54
N GLU A 119 1.54 -2.00 -30.73
CA GLU A 119 1.85 -0.57 -30.90
C GLU A 119 0.68 0.31 -30.46
N ASP A 120 -0.56 -0.07 -30.79
CA ASP A 120 -1.76 0.63 -30.29
C ASP A 120 -1.83 0.64 -28.75
N LEU A 121 -1.33 -0.41 -28.09
CA LEU A 121 -1.29 -0.49 -26.62
C LEU A 121 -0.17 0.39 -26.05
N GLU A 122 0.97 0.45 -26.73
CA GLU A 122 2.11 1.32 -26.37
C GLU A 122 1.72 2.80 -26.34
N GLU A 123 0.81 3.24 -27.22
CA GLU A 123 0.33 4.63 -27.24
C GLU A 123 -0.31 5.06 -25.92
N TYR A 124 -0.91 4.14 -25.17
CA TYR A 124 -1.50 4.43 -23.86
C TYR A 124 -0.48 4.46 -22.72
N LEU A 125 0.74 3.96 -22.94
CA LEU A 125 1.78 3.82 -21.92
C LEU A 125 2.80 4.98 -21.92
N ASN A 126 2.65 5.93 -22.85
CA ASN A 126 3.46 7.15 -22.98
C ASN A 126 2.99 8.29 -22.07
#